data_AF-A0A9Q3HJT2-F1
#
_entry.id   AF-A0A9Q3HJT2-F1
#
_cell.length_a   1.000
_cell.length_b   1.000
_cell.length_c   1.000
_cell.angle_alpha   90.00
_cell.angle_beta   90.00
_cell.angle_gamma   90.00
#
_symmetry.space_group_name_H-M   'P 1'
#
loop_
_entity.id
_entity.type
_entity.pdbx_description
1 polymer ?
#
loop_
_entity_poly.entity_id
_entity_poly.type
_entity_poly.pdbx_seq_one_letter_code
_entity_poly.pdbx_strand_id
1 'polypeptide(L)'
;MLFSSFSLTLAILLTASSVTKAKKDLSYGDHDQKDNFITVKNGTFYKGCAKHYLVSMNYWAAMNLAADRSAGGNLSRFQVEVEQLAKHGVNNVRIMAASEASGRGIEPFRMYPALQESPGDYNENIFVGLDRALVEFAKYNITVIMTLHNFWHWSGGFAQYVSWATHDSQIPYPPSWDPTLNTPYGDFTTNGTFGKYDPLKKSWTGFVGYAGRFYNDSSISNITQN
;
A
#
# COMPACT_ATOMS: atom_id res chain seq x y z
N MET A 1 -34.57 -41.97 73.00
CA MET A 1 -35.02 -42.95 71.99
C MET A 1 -35.65 -42.18 70.83
N LEU A 2 -35.12 -42.44 69.63
CA LEU A 2 -35.71 -42.27 68.29
C LEU A 2 -35.83 -40.86 67.66
N PHE A 3 -35.23 -40.81 66.47
CA PHE A 3 -35.05 -39.74 65.48
C PHE A 3 -36.31 -39.40 64.68
N SER A 4 -36.32 -38.20 64.07
CA SER A 4 -36.97 -37.80 62.79
C SER A 4 -37.32 -36.30 62.87
N SER A 5 -37.03 -35.37 61.94
CA SER A 5 -36.44 -35.39 60.61
C SER A 5 -35.93 -33.97 60.27
N PHE A 6 -34.89 -33.90 59.43
CA PHE A 6 -34.32 -32.67 58.87
C PHE A 6 -35.23 -32.06 57.78
N SER A 7 -35.33 -30.73 57.76
CA SER A 7 -35.47 -29.97 56.51
C SER A 7 -34.85 -28.58 56.69
N LEU A 8 -33.70 -28.40 56.05
CA LEU A 8 -32.95 -27.16 55.97
C LEU A 8 -33.34 -26.49 54.65
N THR A 9 -34.12 -25.41 54.70
CA THR A 9 -34.45 -24.62 53.49
C THR A 9 -33.42 -23.51 53.35
N LEU A 10 -32.53 -23.67 52.36
CA LEU A 10 -31.53 -22.68 51.94
C LEU A 10 -32.20 -21.67 51.00
N ALA A 11 -32.38 -20.43 51.42
CA ALA A 11 -32.80 -19.33 50.55
C ALA A 11 -31.57 -18.53 50.10
N ILE A 12 -31.15 -18.72 48.85
CA ILE A 12 -30.12 -17.92 48.18
C ILE A 12 -30.78 -16.65 47.64
N LEU A 13 -30.47 -15.50 48.25
CA LEU A 13 -30.86 -14.20 47.71
C LEU A 13 -29.76 -13.74 46.73
N LEU A 14 -29.96 -13.98 45.43
CA LEU A 14 -29.13 -13.41 44.37
C LEU A 14 -29.42 -11.92 44.26
N THR A 15 -28.48 -11.08 44.66
CA THR A 15 -28.45 -9.66 44.28
C THR A 15 -28.09 -9.57 42.79
N ALA A 16 -29.07 -9.26 41.95
CA ALA A 16 -28.83 -8.91 40.55
C ALA A 16 -28.16 -7.54 40.48
N SER A 17 -26.83 -7.51 40.39
CA SER A 17 -26.10 -6.32 39.96
C SER A 17 -26.32 -6.14 38.46
N SER A 18 -27.16 -5.17 38.09
CA SER A 18 -27.30 -4.70 36.73
C SER A 18 -26.01 -4.01 36.30
N VAL A 19 -25.21 -4.70 35.50
CA VAL A 19 -24.12 -4.05 34.74
C VAL A 19 -24.78 -3.22 33.65
N THR A 20 -25.01 -1.94 33.91
CA THR A 20 -25.31 -0.96 32.87
C THR A 20 -24.07 -0.82 31.99
N LYS A 21 -24.10 -1.46 30.82
CA LYS A 21 -23.14 -1.23 29.74
C LYS A 21 -23.24 0.23 29.34
N ALA A 22 -22.24 1.03 29.73
CA ALA A 22 -22.14 2.41 29.30
C ALA A 22 -22.10 2.45 27.76
N LYS A 23 -23.13 3.01 27.13
CA LYS A 23 -23.04 3.46 25.74
C LYS A 23 -22.00 4.57 25.73
N LYS A 24 -20.86 4.31 25.10
CA LYS A 24 -19.91 5.36 24.77
C LYS A 24 -20.60 6.21 23.70
N ASP A 25 -21.10 7.38 24.08
CA ASP A 25 -21.54 8.39 23.13
C ASP A 25 -20.35 8.71 22.22
N LEU A 26 -20.47 8.32 20.95
CA LEU A 26 -19.55 8.73 19.89
C LEU A 26 -19.90 10.18 19.52
N SER A 27 -19.63 11.12 20.42
CA SER A 27 -19.52 12.51 20.01
C SER A 27 -18.18 12.63 19.29
N TYR A 28 -18.23 12.60 17.97
CA TYR A 28 -17.07 12.79 17.11
C TYR A 28 -16.71 14.28 17.14
N GLY A 29 -16.05 14.70 18.21
CA GLY A 29 -15.66 16.09 18.45
C GLY A 29 -14.48 16.47 17.56
N ASP A 30 -14.54 17.69 17.00
CA ASP A 30 -13.57 18.30 16.08
C ASP A 30 -12.10 18.30 16.58
N HIS A 31 -11.89 18.09 17.88
CA HIS A 31 -10.57 17.93 18.49
C HIS A 31 -9.92 16.55 18.28
N ASP A 32 -10.70 15.49 17.97
CA ASP A 32 -10.20 14.11 17.86
C ASP A 32 -9.57 13.80 16.49
N GLN A 33 -9.92 14.55 15.43
CA GLN A 33 -9.38 14.27 14.10
C GLN A 33 -7.93 14.73 13.90
N LYS A 34 -7.56 15.92 14.40
CA LYS A 34 -6.20 16.46 14.18
C LYS A 34 -5.12 15.68 14.92
N ASP A 35 -5.45 15.11 16.08
CA ASP A 35 -4.49 14.33 16.88
C ASP A 35 -4.14 12.98 16.26
N ASN A 36 -4.93 12.52 15.28
CA ASN A 36 -4.71 11.25 14.58
C ASN A 36 -3.80 11.36 13.35
N PHE A 37 -3.61 12.56 12.78
CA PHE A 37 -2.68 12.77 11.67
C PHE A 37 -1.23 12.87 12.14
N ILE A 38 -0.32 12.36 11.31
CA ILE A 38 1.12 12.58 11.51
C ILE A 38 1.46 14.01 11.06
N THR A 39 2.04 14.79 11.97
CA THR A 39 2.52 16.15 11.72
C THR A 39 4.03 16.23 11.82
N VAL A 40 4.62 17.32 11.33
CA VAL A 40 6.07 17.56 11.40
C VAL A 40 6.32 18.86 12.15
N LYS A 41 7.20 18.79 13.16
CA LYS A 41 7.71 19.96 13.88
C LYS A 41 9.23 19.84 14.02
N ASN A 42 9.95 20.82 13.49
CA ASN A 42 11.42 20.90 13.56
C ASN A 42 12.11 19.58 13.14
N GLY A 43 11.71 19.03 11.99
CA GLY A 43 12.31 17.79 11.45
C GLY A 43 11.95 16.51 12.19
N THR A 44 11.01 16.54 13.14
CA THR A 44 10.55 15.36 13.89
C THR A 44 9.06 15.12 13.61
N PHE A 45 8.67 13.87 13.42
CA PHE A 45 7.26 13.48 13.28
C PHE A 45 6.57 13.47 14.65
N TYR A 46 5.29 13.85 14.67
CA TYR A 46 4.43 13.81 15.84
C TYR A 46 3.07 13.18 15.49
N LYS A 47 2.50 12.43 16.42
CA LYS A 47 1.10 11.99 16.41
C LYS A 47 0.43 12.57 17.65
N GLY A 48 -0.52 13.49 17.49
CA GLY A 48 -0.98 14.37 18.57
C GLY A 48 0.20 15.15 19.17
N CYS A 49 0.34 15.12 20.50
CA CYS A 49 1.45 15.79 21.20
C CYS A 49 2.70 14.91 21.40
N ALA A 50 2.71 13.66 20.94
CA ALA A 50 3.81 12.73 21.16
C ALA A 50 4.74 12.63 19.94
N LYS A 51 6.06 12.55 20.18
CA LYS A 51 7.03 12.22 19.13
C LYS A 51 6.68 10.86 18.54
N HIS A 52 6.72 10.77 17.22
CA HIS A 52 6.40 9.56 16.48
C HIS A 52 7.64 9.12 15.70
N TYR A 53 8.17 7.94 16.01
CA TYR A 53 9.27 7.34 15.27
C TYR A 53 8.71 6.25 14.35
N LEU A 54 9.16 6.23 13.10
CA LEU A 54 8.72 5.23 12.13
C LEU A 54 9.49 3.93 12.34
N VAL A 55 8.81 2.90 12.82
CA VAL A 55 9.27 1.50 12.73
C VAL A 55 8.57 0.93 11.50
N SER A 56 9.26 0.99 10.36
CA SER A 56 8.64 0.89 9.04
C SER A 56 9.12 -0.30 8.22
N MET A 57 8.23 -0.78 7.33
CA MET A 57 8.53 -1.78 6.32
C MET A 57 7.94 -1.37 4.96
N ASN A 58 8.61 -1.75 3.87
CA ASN A 58 7.98 -1.71 2.54
C ASN A 58 7.06 -2.92 2.37
N TYR A 59 5.80 -2.67 2.01
CA TYR A 59 4.80 -3.69 1.74
C TYR A 59 3.97 -3.31 0.51
N TRP A 60 4.66 -3.18 -0.62
CA TRP A 60 4.10 -2.69 -1.88
C TRP A 60 2.91 -3.51 -2.40
N ALA A 61 2.87 -4.81 -2.08
CA ALA A 61 1.83 -5.73 -2.55
C ALA A 61 0.50 -5.63 -1.79
N ALA A 62 0.41 -4.79 -0.74
CA ALA A 62 -0.75 -4.75 0.17
C ALA A 62 -2.09 -4.60 -0.57
N MET A 63 -2.17 -3.67 -1.52
CA MET A 63 -3.39 -3.43 -2.32
C MET A 63 -3.86 -4.68 -3.07
N ASN A 64 -2.98 -5.30 -3.88
CA ASN A 64 -3.31 -6.51 -4.62
C ASN A 64 -3.59 -7.71 -3.70
N LEU A 65 -2.88 -7.84 -2.58
CA LEU A 65 -3.07 -8.97 -1.67
C LEU A 65 -4.39 -8.86 -0.90
N ALA A 66 -4.83 -7.65 -0.57
CA ALA A 66 -6.10 -7.39 0.12
C ALA A 66 -7.33 -7.42 -0.82
N ALA A 67 -7.12 -7.47 -2.14
CA ALA A 67 -8.19 -7.62 -3.12
C ALA A 67 -8.91 -8.98 -3.00
N ASP A 68 -10.03 -9.11 -3.70
CA ASP A 68 -10.77 -10.37 -3.76
C ASP A 68 -9.97 -11.48 -4.46
N ARG A 69 -10.28 -12.73 -4.09
CA ARG A 69 -9.65 -13.91 -4.71
C ARG A 69 -9.90 -13.98 -6.22
N SER A 70 -11.05 -13.47 -6.69
CA SER A 70 -11.37 -13.33 -8.11
C SER A 70 -10.43 -12.38 -8.86
N ALA A 71 -9.83 -11.41 -8.16
CA ALA A 71 -8.83 -10.48 -8.69
C ALA A 71 -7.38 -10.90 -8.39
N GLY A 72 -7.17 -12.12 -7.87
CA GLY A 72 -5.86 -12.65 -7.52
C GLY A 72 -5.39 -12.35 -6.09
N GLY A 73 -6.24 -11.74 -5.26
CA GLY A 73 -5.92 -11.43 -3.88
C GLY A 73 -6.01 -12.62 -2.92
N ASN A 74 -5.51 -12.42 -1.70
CA ASN A 74 -5.58 -13.37 -0.59
C ASN A 74 -5.73 -12.59 0.73
N LEU A 75 -6.95 -12.12 0.98
CA LEU A 75 -7.27 -11.27 2.12
C LEU A 75 -6.91 -11.93 3.47
N SER A 76 -7.17 -13.23 3.64
CA SER A 76 -6.83 -13.93 4.89
C SER A 76 -5.32 -13.93 5.16
N ARG A 77 -4.50 -14.12 4.12
CA ARG A 77 -3.04 -14.00 4.24
C ARG A 77 -2.65 -12.56 4.60
N PHE A 78 -3.20 -11.57 3.91
CA PHE A 78 -2.93 -10.17 4.19
C PHE A 78 -3.23 -9.81 5.66
N GLN A 79 -4.38 -10.22 6.18
CA GLN A 79 -4.75 -9.97 7.59
C GLN A 79 -3.78 -10.61 8.59
N VAL A 80 -3.33 -11.84 8.32
CA VAL A 80 -2.31 -12.51 9.13
C VAL A 80 -0.97 -11.75 9.07
N GLU A 81 -0.55 -11.28 7.89
CA GLU A 81 0.68 -10.50 7.73
C GLU A 81 0.59 -9.16 8.49
N VAL A 82 -0.54 -8.45 8.45
CA VAL A 82 -0.74 -7.21 9.22
C VAL A 82 -0.70 -7.46 10.72
N GLU A 83 -1.33 -8.53 11.21
CA GLU A 83 -1.27 -8.91 12.62
C GLU A 83 0.17 -9.21 13.06
N GLN A 84 0.95 -9.90 12.22
CA GLN A 84 2.36 -10.18 12.47
C GLN A 84 3.20 -8.89 12.54
N LEU A 85 3.00 -7.96 11.61
CA LEU A 85 3.67 -6.66 11.63
C LEU A 85 3.42 -5.93 12.95
N ALA A 86 2.17 -5.87 13.38
CA ALA A 86 1.78 -5.25 14.65
C ALA A 86 2.42 -5.95 15.86
N LYS A 87 2.41 -7.29 15.89
CA LYS A 87 3.07 -8.09 16.95
C LYS A 87 4.58 -7.83 17.04
N HIS A 88 5.22 -7.49 15.93
CA HIS A 88 6.64 -7.13 15.87
C HIS A 88 6.93 -5.65 16.08
N GLY A 89 5.92 -4.83 16.40
CA GLY A 89 6.09 -3.42 16.72
C GLY A 89 6.22 -2.50 15.50
N VAL A 90 5.92 -3.00 14.30
CA VAL A 90 5.81 -2.14 13.10
C VAL A 90 4.63 -1.20 13.28
N ASN A 91 4.86 0.10 13.13
CA ASN A 91 3.85 1.15 13.29
C ASN A 91 3.63 1.98 12.01
N ASN A 92 4.39 1.67 10.96
CA ASN A 92 4.30 2.32 9.67
C ASN A 92 4.58 1.31 8.55
N VAL A 93 3.89 1.46 7.43
CA VAL A 93 4.22 0.73 6.20
C VAL A 93 4.26 1.69 5.02
N ARG A 94 5.15 1.42 4.08
CA ARG A 94 5.13 2.05 2.76
C ARG A 94 4.54 1.08 1.74
N ILE A 95 3.42 1.46 1.13
CA ILE A 95 2.72 0.65 0.13
C ILE A 95 2.82 1.30 -1.25
N MET A 96 2.45 0.53 -2.28
CA MET A 96 2.17 1.06 -3.61
C MET A 96 0.66 1.25 -3.74
N ALA A 97 0.24 2.45 -4.10
CA ALA A 97 -1.16 2.85 -4.32
C ALA A 97 -1.39 3.27 -5.78
N ALA A 98 -0.52 2.80 -6.69
CA ALA A 98 -0.61 3.02 -8.12
C ALA A 98 0.00 1.84 -8.88
N SER A 99 -0.67 1.37 -9.92
CA SER A 99 -0.10 0.41 -10.86
C SER A 99 -0.85 0.52 -12.17
N GLU A 100 -0.12 0.47 -13.27
CA GLU A 100 -0.62 0.78 -14.61
C GLU A 100 -0.55 -0.43 -15.55
N ALA A 101 -1.68 -0.74 -16.19
CA ALA A 101 -1.76 -1.69 -17.28
C ALA A 101 -1.18 -1.10 -18.58
N SER A 102 -1.28 -1.82 -19.69
CA SER A 102 -0.78 -1.40 -20.99
C SER A 102 -1.84 -1.62 -22.06
N GLY A 103 -2.01 -0.63 -22.95
CA GLY A 103 -2.84 -0.78 -24.16
C GLY A 103 -2.28 -1.81 -25.14
N ARG A 104 -1.05 -2.27 -24.93
CA ARG A 104 -0.39 -3.32 -25.73
C ARG A 104 -0.63 -4.75 -25.20
N GLY A 105 -1.46 -4.92 -24.17
CA GLY A 105 -1.74 -6.20 -23.53
C GLY A 105 -0.94 -6.45 -22.26
N ILE A 106 -0.78 -7.71 -21.86
CA ILE A 106 -0.04 -8.07 -20.65
C ILE A 106 1.46 -7.89 -20.88
N GLU A 107 2.02 -6.91 -20.18
CA GLU A 107 3.44 -6.56 -20.23
C GLU A 107 4.26 -7.27 -19.14
N PRO A 108 5.55 -7.55 -19.38
CA PRO A 108 6.39 -8.27 -18.43
C PRO A 108 6.83 -7.41 -17.24
N PHE A 109 7.35 -8.08 -16.22
CA PHE A 109 8.08 -7.50 -15.08
C PHE A 109 7.29 -6.54 -14.20
N ARG A 110 5.96 -6.56 -14.28
CA ARG A 110 5.08 -5.68 -13.51
C ARG A 110 4.02 -6.41 -12.71
N MET A 111 3.45 -5.70 -11.73
CA MET A 111 2.27 -6.13 -10.99
C MET A 111 1.09 -6.38 -11.93
N TYR A 112 0.31 -7.43 -11.63
CA TYR A 112 -0.90 -7.78 -12.36
C TYR A 112 -1.91 -8.46 -11.42
N PRO A 113 -3.23 -8.16 -11.50
CA PRO A 113 -3.83 -7.06 -12.28
C PRO A 113 -3.38 -5.67 -11.78
N ALA A 114 -3.44 -4.68 -12.68
CA ALA A 114 -3.09 -3.30 -12.35
C ALA A 114 -4.29 -2.56 -11.71
N LEU A 115 -4.01 -1.46 -11.01
CA LEU A 115 -5.04 -0.58 -10.46
C LEU A 115 -5.67 0.27 -11.57
N GLN A 116 -4.86 0.79 -12.48
CA GLN A 116 -5.27 1.69 -13.55
C GLN A 116 -5.11 1.00 -14.90
N GLU A 117 -6.22 0.73 -15.57
CA GLU A 117 -6.25 0.01 -16.85
C GLU A 117 -5.88 0.94 -18.01
N SER A 118 -6.31 2.20 -17.94
CA SER A 118 -5.93 3.28 -18.85
C SER A 118 -6.03 4.65 -18.14
N PRO A 119 -5.55 5.76 -18.72
CA PRO A 119 -5.67 7.08 -18.07
C PRO A 119 -7.11 7.38 -17.64
N GLY A 120 -7.30 7.66 -16.33
CA GLY A 120 -8.62 7.88 -15.72
C GLY A 120 -9.51 6.65 -15.48
N ASP A 121 -9.16 5.47 -16.00
CA ASP A 121 -9.97 4.25 -15.88
C ASP A 121 -9.34 3.26 -14.89
N TYR A 122 -10.10 2.90 -13.86
CA TYR A 122 -9.62 2.17 -12.70
C TYR A 122 -10.31 0.82 -12.52
N ASN A 123 -9.51 -0.19 -12.19
CA ASN A 123 -9.98 -1.51 -11.81
C ASN A 123 -10.51 -1.49 -10.38
N GLU A 124 -11.84 -1.37 -10.26
CA GLU A 124 -12.54 -1.28 -8.96
C GLU A 124 -12.21 -2.45 -8.01
N ASN A 125 -12.01 -3.67 -8.54
CA ASN A 125 -11.70 -4.82 -7.68
C ASN A 125 -10.33 -4.69 -7.00
N ILE A 126 -9.37 -4.05 -7.67
CA ILE A 126 -8.05 -3.74 -7.09
C ILE A 126 -8.15 -2.51 -6.18
N PHE A 127 -8.96 -1.53 -6.54
CA PHE A 127 -9.22 -0.33 -5.73
C PHE A 127 -9.82 -0.69 -4.36
N VAL A 128 -10.83 -1.57 -4.33
CA VAL A 128 -11.40 -2.13 -3.10
C VAL A 128 -10.35 -2.86 -2.26
N GLY A 129 -9.33 -3.44 -2.89
CA GLY A 129 -8.16 -3.99 -2.20
C GLY A 129 -7.40 -2.94 -1.39
N LEU A 130 -7.21 -1.73 -1.93
CA LEU A 130 -6.60 -0.62 -1.21
C LEU A 130 -7.43 -0.21 0.01
N ASP A 131 -8.74 -0.10 -0.13
CA ASP A 131 -9.65 0.23 0.98
C ASP A 131 -9.54 -0.77 2.13
N ARG A 132 -9.60 -2.07 1.79
CA ARG A 132 -9.44 -3.15 2.76
C ARG A 132 -8.08 -3.11 3.43
N ALA A 133 -7.03 -2.80 2.69
CA ALA A 133 -5.69 -2.67 3.24
C ALA A 133 -5.62 -1.56 4.29
N LEU A 134 -6.14 -0.37 3.97
CA LEU A 134 -6.16 0.77 4.89
C LEU A 134 -6.99 0.49 6.15
N VAL A 135 -8.16 -0.15 6.00
CA VAL A 135 -9.00 -0.55 7.13
C VAL A 135 -8.26 -1.53 8.03
N GLU A 136 -7.56 -2.51 7.47
CA GLU A 136 -6.83 -3.50 8.26
C GLU A 136 -5.64 -2.86 9.01
N PHE A 137 -4.84 -2.02 8.36
CA PHE A 137 -3.76 -1.28 9.04
C PHE A 137 -4.28 -0.40 10.18
N ALA A 138 -5.43 0.25 9.98
CA ALA A 138 -6.05 1.10 10.99
C ALA A 138 -6.42 0.33 12.26
N LYS A 139 -6.87 -0.94 12.17
CA LYS A 139 -7.17 -1.78 13.34
C LYS A 139 -5.97 -1.95 14.27
N TYR A 140 -4.76 -1.92 13.72
CA TYR A 140 -3.51 -2.10 14.45
C TYR A 140 -2.73 -0.80 14.68
N ASN A 141 -3.36 0.37 14.42
CA ASN A 141 -2.71 1.69 14.51
C ASN A 141 -1.45 1.84 13.63
N ILE A 142 -1.38 1.10 12.52
CA ILE A 142 -0.28 1.20 11.56
C ILE A 142 -0.58 2.36 10.60
N THR A 143 0.35 3.29 10.49
CA THR A 143 0.26 4.41 9.54
C THR A 143 0.76 3.99 8.16
N VAL A 144 0.28 4.64 7.10
CA VAL A 144 0.57 4.22 5.73
C VAL A 144 1.18 5.37 4.93
N ILE A 145 2.34 5.13 4.31
CA ILE A 145 2.89 5.97 3.24
C ILE A 145 2.41 5.40 1.91
N MET A 146 1.56 6.15 1.22
CA MET A 146 0.99 5.77 -0.07
C MET A 146 1.86 6.30 -1.20
N THR A 147 2.55 5.40 -1.92
CA THR A 147 3.31 5.77 -3.10
C THR A 147 2.37 5.85 -4.31
N LEU A 148 2.28 7.01 -4.96
CA LEU A 148 1.29 7.30 -6.00
C LEU A 148 1.80 7.12 -7.43
N HIS A 149 3.10 6.92 -7.61
CA HIS A 149 3.71 6.64 -8.90
C HIS A 149 5.04 5.91 -8.72
N ASN A 150 5.60 5.44 -9.83
CA ASN A 150 6.87 4.74 -9.83
C ASN A 150 7.71 5.17 -11.02
N PHE A 151 8.99 5.43 -10.79
CA PHE A 151 9.93 5.62 -11.91
C PHE A 151 10.17 4.30 -12.66
N TRP A 152 10.12 3.18 -11.95
CA TRP A 152 10.45 1.87 -12.47
C TRP A 152 9.23 1.15 -13.06
N HIS A 153 9.51 0.20 -13.94
CA HIS A 153 8.49 -0.51 -14.72
C HIS A 153 7.68 -1.54 -13.91
N TRP A 154 8.06 -1.87 -12.67
CA TRP A 154 7.43 -2.98 -11.95
C TRP A 154 6.00 -2.73 -11.49
N SER A 155 5.53 -1.50 -11.58
CA SER A 155 4.10 -1.17 -11.47
C SER A 155 3.59 -0.51 -12.75
N GLY A 156 4.29 -0.59 -13.87
CA GLY A 156 4.10 0.25 -15.05
C GLY A 156 4.90 1.55 -14.92
N GLY A 157 4.43 2.46 -14.06
CA GLY A 157 5.14 3.68 -13.69
C GLY A 157 5.21 4.73 -14.79
N PHE A 158 6.15 5.66 -14.68
CA PHE A 158 6.29 6.78 -15.62
C PHE A 158 6.50 6.34 -17.07
N ALA A 159 7.18 5.21 -17.30
CA ALA A 159 7.28 4.64 -18.64
C ALA A 159 5.91 4.31 -19.24
N GLN A 160 4.96 3.85 -18.43
CA GLN A 160 3.60 3.56 -18.90
C GLN A 160 2.83 4.85 -19.27
N TYR A 161 3.00 5.91 -18.49
CA TYR A 161 2.46 7.23 -18.83
C TYR A 161 3.04 7.77 -20.14
N VAL A 162 4.35 7.63 -20.35
CA VAL A 162 5.01 7.98 -21.62
C VAL A 162 4.43 7.14 -22.77
N SER A 163 4.24 5.84 -22.56
CA SER A 163 3.67 4.92 -23.55
C SER A 163 2.27 5.35 -23.97
N TRP A 164 1.36 5.56 -23.01
CA TRP A 164 -0.01 6.04 -23.28
C TRP A 164 -0.01 7.37 -24.05
N ALA A 165 0.78 8.35 -23.61
CA ALA A 165 0.87 9.65 -24.27
C ALA A 165 1.49 9.61 -25.69
N THR A 166 2.13 8.49 -26.05
CA THR A 166 2.77 8.32 -27.36
C THR A 166 2.16 7.18 -28.17
N HIS A 167 0.84 7.02 -28.07
CA HIS A 167 0.05 6.03 -28.81
C HIS A 167 0.51 4.59 -28.53
N ASP A 168 0.58 4.25 -27.24
CA ASP A 168 1.00 2.94 -26.74
C ASP A 168 2.36 2.52 -27.29
N SER A 169 3.33 3.44 -27.30
CA SER A 169 4.67 3.13 -27.81
C SER A 169 5.37 2.08 -26.93
N GLN A 170 6.24 1.28 -27.56
CA GLN A 170 6.90 0.18 -26.86
C GLN A 170 7.87 0.71 -25.80
N ILE A 171 7.67 0.28 -24.55
CA ILE A 171 8.60 0.57 -23.46
C ILE A 171 9.89 -0.23 -23.68
N PRO A 172 11.08 0.40 -23.66
CA PRO A 172 12.35 -0.30 -23.76
C PRO A 172 12.68 -0.95 -22.41
N TYR A 173 12.02 -2.07 -22.08
CA TYR A 173 12.28 -2.75 -20.81
C TYR A 173 13.74 -3.18 -20.71
N PRO A 174 14.39 -2.92 -19.57
CA PRO A 174 15.60 -3.62 -19.24
C PRO A 174 15.29 -5.11 -18.98
N PRO A 175 16.28 -6.00 -19.14
CA PRO A 175 16.11 -7.41 -18.79
C PRO A 175 15.70 -7.56 -17.32
N SER A 176 14.92 -8.60 -17.05
CA SER A 176 14.47 -8.98 -15.71
C SER A 176 15.60 -8.99 -14.68
N TRP A 177 15.23 -8.82 -13.42
CA TRP A 177 15.97 -9.47 -12.35
C TRP A 177 15.90 -10.99 -12.61
N ASP A 178 16.90 -11.53 -13.28
CA ASP A 178 17.13 -12.96 -13.31
C ASP A 178 18.36 -13.17 -12.43
N PRO A 179 18.21 -13.72 -11.22
CA PRO A 179 19.34 -13.90 -10.30
C PRO A 179 20.40 -14.86 -10.86
N THR A 180 20.06 -15.67 -11.88
CA THR A 180 20.98 -16.57 -12.57
C THR A 180 21.80 -15.84 -13.65
N LEU A 181 21.25 -14.76 -14.24
CA LEU A 181 21.93 -13.94 -15.24
C LEU A 181 22.56 -12.66 -14.64
N ASN A 182 22.06 -12.20 -13.49
CA ASN A 182 22.46 -10.99 -12.79
C ASN A 182 22.57 -11.31 -11.30
N THR A 183 23.80 -11.46 -10.79
CA THR A 183 24.02 -11.65 -9.35
C THR A 183 23.38 -10.49 -8.57
N PRO A 184 23.01 -10.67 -7.28
CA PRO A 184 22.35 -9.63 -6.47
C PRO A 184 23.09 -8.28 -6.38
N TYR A 185 24.34 -8.23 -6.87
CA TYR A 185 25.20 -7.06 -6.99
C TYR A 185 25.84 -6.93 -8.39
N GLY A 186 25.14 -7.38 -9.44
CA GLY A 186 25.63 -7.33 -10.82
C GLY A 186 25.91 -5.91 -11.30
N ASP A 187 26.84 -5.74 -12.23
CA ASP A 187 27.08 -4.44 -12.87
C ASP A 187 25.99 -4.15 -13.92
N PHE A 188 24.91 -3.54 -13.45
CA PHE A 188 23.76 -3.14 -14.25
C PHE A 188 24.05 -1.99 -15.24
N THR A 189 25.26 -1.44 -15.24
CA THR A 189 25.66 -0.36 -16.16
C THR A 189 26.18 -0.90 -17.50
N THR A 190 26.55 -2.18 -17.58
CA THR A 190 27.30 -2.74 -18.72
C THR A 190 26.47 -3.03 -19.96
N ASN A 191 25.18 -3.38 -19.82
CA ASN A 191 24.36 -3.77 -20.97
C ASN A 191 23.64 -2.59 -21.68
N GLY A 192 23.72 -1.37 -21.13
CA GLY A 192 23.17 -0.15 -21.75
C GLY A 192 21.64 -0.09 -21.91
N THR A 193 20.91 -1.15 -21.52
CA THR A 193 19.45 -1.27 -21.62
C THR A 193 18.70 -0.30 -20.71
N PHE A 194 19.21 -0.09 -19.50
CA PHE A 194 18.73 0.98 -18.62
C PHE A 194 19.02 2.37 -19.18
N GLY A 195 20.04 2.50 -20.04
CA GLY A 195 20.47 3.76 -20.62
C GLY A 195 21.82 4.24 -20.14
N LYS A 196 22.34 5.26 -20.84
CA LYS A 196 23.54 6.01 -20.45
C LYS A 196 23.23 7.49 -20.46
N TYR A 197 23.86 8.24 -19.57
CA TYR A 197 23.80 9.70 -19.58
C TYR A 197 24.73 10.25 -20.67
N ASP A 198 24.19 11.08 -21.54
CA ASP A 198 24.94 11.87 -22.52
C ASP A 198 25.13 13.29 -21.93
N PRO A 199 26.36 13.65 -21.50
CA PRO A 199 26.61 14.96 -20.89
C PRO A 199 26.54 16.12 -21.90
N LEU A 200 26.76 15.86 -23.19
CA LEU A 200 26.67 16.88 -24.24
C LEU A 200 25.21 17.25 -24.51
N LYS A 201 24.33 16.24 -24.54
CA LYS A 201 22.89 16.43 -24.73
C LYS A 201 22.13 16.66 -23.42
N LYS A 202 22.79 16.48 -22.27
CA LYS A 202 22.19 16.48 -20.93
C LYS A 202 20.95 15.58 -20.83
N SER A 203 21.04 14.39 -21.42
CA SER A 203 19.90 13.47 -21.58
C SER A 203 20.30 12.03 -21.32
N TRP A 204 19.33 11.20 -20.90
CA TRP A 204 19.51 9.76 -20.78
C TRP A 204 18.99 9.02 -22.01
N THR A 205 19.59 7.88 -22.35
CA THR A 205 19.07 6.92 -23.33
C THR A 205 18.35 5.75 -22.65
N GLY A 206 17.90 4.73 -23.40
CA GLY A 206 17.34 3.49 -22.85
C GLY A 206 16.06 3.71 -22.01
N PHE A 207 15.82 2.80 -21.06
CA PHE A 207 14.68 2.89 -20.14
C PHE A 207 14.62 4.21 -19.37
N VAL A 208 15.75 4.66 -18.79
CA VAL A 208 15.81 5.88 -17.99
C VAL A 208 15.50 7.11 -18.84
N GLY A 209 16.02 7.17 -20.07
CA GLY A 209 15.70 8.22 -21.02
C GLY A 209 14.24 8.25 -21.41
N TYR A 210 13.68 7.08 -21.71
CA TYR A 210 12.27 6.92 -22.09
C TYR A 210 11.34 7.32 -20.95
N ALA A 211 11.49 6.73 -19.75
CA ALA A 211 10.69 7.03 -18.57
C ALA A 211 10.88 8.49 -18.11
N GLY A 212 12.10 9.00 -18.19
CA GLY A 212 12.47 10.37 -17.79
C GLY A 212 11.77 11.46 -18.60
N ARG A 213 11.22 11.14 -19.79
CA ARG A 213 10.38 12.08 -20.54
C ARG A 213 9.17 12.55 -19.73
N PHE A 214 8.67 11.75 -18.80
CA PHE A 214 7.59 12.14 -17.89
C PHE A 214 7.86 13.46 -17.15
N TYR A 215 9.13 13.76 -16.82
CA TYR A 215 9.49 15.01 -16.14
C TYR A 215 9.67 16.21 -17.09
N ASN A 216 10.06 15.95 -18.33
CA ASN A 216 10.55 16.98 -19.24
C ASN A 216 9.59 17.28 -20.41
N ASP A 217 8.56 16.45 -20.59
CA ASP A 217 7.59 16.55 -21.68
C ASP A 217 6.18 16.75 -21.09
N SER A 218 5.80 18.02 -20.91
CA SER A 218 4.49 18.40 -20.33
C SER A 218 3.28 17.88 -21.11
N SER A 219 3.46 17.48 -22.38
CA SER A 219 2.36 16.86 -23.13
C SER A 219 1.92 15.53 -22.52
N ILE A 220 2.85 14.82 -21.85
CA ILE A 220 2.56 13.53 -21.22
C ILE A 220 1.58 13.71 -20.08
N SER A 221 1.85 14.61 -19.13
CA SER A 221 0.94 14.87 -18.01
C SER A 221 -0.41 15.42 -18.49
N ASN A 222 -0.41 16.28 -19.50
CA ASN A 222 -1.65 16.86 -20.04
C ASN A 222 -2.57 15.81 -20.68
N ILE A 223 -2.01 14.73 -21.24
CA ILE A 223 -2.82 13.66 -21.85
C ILE A 223 -3.30 12.66 -20.81
N THR A 224 -2.54 12.46 -19.74
CA THR A 224 -2.69 11.29 -18.87
C THR A 224 -3.17 11.59 -17.46
N GLN A 225 -3.21 12.86 -17.05
CA GLN A 225 -3.57 13.28 -15.68
C GLN A 225 -4.72 14.29 -15.61
N ASN A 226 -5.42 14.54 -16.72
CA ASN A 226 -6.58 15.43 -16.78
C ASN A 226 -7.89 14.68 -16.61
#